data_AF-A0A5C1A5T1-F1
#
_entry.id   AF-A0A5C1A5T1-F1
#
_cell.length_a   1.000
_cell.length_b   1.000
_cell.length_c   1.000
_cell.angle_alpha   90.00
_cell.angle_beta   90.00
_cell.angle_gamma   90.00
#
_symmetry.space_group_name_H-M   'P 1'
#
loop_
_entity.id
_entity.type
_entity.pdbx_description
1 polymer ?
#
loop_
_entity_poly.entity_id
_entity_poly.type
_entity_poly.pdbx_seq_one_letter_code
_entity_poly.pdbx_strand_id
1 'polypeptide(L)'
;MTGVPASAPAPVFRSRWLLERRWDSSRPLPIRPIVARTKPPFPTTPFDFTAALRVLCEDVMARCPTFATLDPKRMLLTYAPCRNRSRFGVQARVTPMRFRAGALTRRMRGVLYGVQRYYVDGREMLYLVTFSLPRFLDQTFEDKLVTVFHELYHISPAFDGDLRRLPGRYEVHSHSKHAYDQHMLTLVRAYLTDHPRPEVYEPFRFRTAELLNRHGRITGVVVPRPKLVPLAW
;
A
#
# COMPACT_ATOMS: atom_id res chain seq x y z
N MET A 1 53.26 34.55 1.98
CA MET A 1 52.40 33.46 1.44
C MET A 1 51.58 32.90 2.59
N THR A 2 50.36 33.40 2.78
CA THR A 2 49.45 33.00 3.84
C THR A 2 48.68 31.75 3.38
N GLY A 3 48.95 30.62 4.03
CA GLY A 3 48.28 29.35 3.75
C GLY A 3 46.81 29.41 4.17
N VAL A 4 45.92 29.06 3.24
CA VAL A 4 44.50 28.85 3.51
C VAL A 4 44.37 27.59 4.37
N PRO A 5 43.73 27.63 5.55
CA PRO A 5 43.54 26.42 6.34
C PRO A 5 42.55 25.50 5.62
N ALA A 6 42.95 24.24 5.43
CA ALA A 6 42.09 23.20 4.88
C ALA A 6 40.82 23.08 5.75
N SER A 7 39.66 23.20 5.12
CA SER A 7 38.38 23.05 5.81
C SER A 7 38.28 21.63 6.38
N ALA A 8 37.95 21.54 7.67
CA ALA A 8 37.70 20.25 8.31
C ALA A 8 36.53 19.55 7.57
N PRO A 9 36.62 18.25 7.27
CA PRO A 9 35.51 17.53 6.65
C PRO A 9 34.29 17.61 7.57
N ALA A 10 33.15 18.00 7.01
CA ALA A 10 31.89 18.07 7.74
C ALA A 10 31.58 16.70 8.37
N PRO A 11 31.04 16.65 9.60
CA PRO A 11 30.78 15.41 10.30
C PRO A 11 29.85 14.51 9.47
N VAL A 12 30.30 13.29 9.17
CA VAL A 12 29.51 12.28 8.47
C VAL A 12 28.43 11.76 9.41
N PHE A 13 27.26 12.37 9.36
CA PHE A 13 26.13 11.95 10.19
C PHE A 13 25.52 10.66 9.62
N ARG A 14 25.59 9.57 10.38
CA ARG A 14 24.95 8.30 9.99
C ARG A 14 23.50 8.28 10.47
N SER A 15 22.57 8.42 9.53
CA SER A 15 21.16 8.11 9.81
C SER A 15 21.03 6.67 10.33
N ARG A 16 20.24 6.48 11.39
CA ARG A 16 19.86 5.15 11.92
C ARG A 16 19.08 4.32 10.90
N TRP A 17 18.50 4.96 9.89
CA TRP A 17 17.71 4.32 8.85
C TRP A 17 18.45 4.35 7.51
N LEU A 18 18.53 3.20 6.85
CA LEU A 18 18.98 3.10 5.47
C LEU A 18 18.02 3.87 4.55
N LEU A 19 18.57 4.62 3.60
CA LEU A 19 17.75 5.30 2.58
C LEU A 19 17.02 4.29 1.68
N GLU A 20 17.61 3.12 1.47
CA GLU A 20 17.05 2.07 0.63
C GLU A 20 16.78 0.78 1.41
N ARG A 21 15.69 0.10 1.06
CA ARG A 21 15.43 -1.29 1.41
C ARG A 21 15.21 -2.09 0.14
N ARG A 22 15.86 -3.25 0.07
CA ARG A 22 15.87 -4.10 -1.12
C ARG A 22 15.45 -5.51 -0.72
N TRP A 23 14.61 -6.10 -1.56
CA TRP A 23 14.20 -7.49 -1.50
C TRP A 23 14.39 -8.13 -2.87
N ASP A 24 14.90 -9.35 -2.88
CA ASP A 24 15.19 -10.16 -4.06
C ASP A 24 15.23 -11.64 -3.66
N SER A 25 15.68 -12.53 -4.56
CA SER A 25 15.80 -13.97 -4.26
C SER A 25 16.73 -14.30 -3.09
N SER A 26 17.76 -13.48 -2.83
CA SER A 26 18.67 -13.64 -1.69
C SER A 26 18.08 -13.11 -0.38
N ARG A 27 17.17 -12.14 -0.47
CA ARG A 27 16.46 -11.54 0.66
C ARG A 27 14.98 -11.36 0.32
N PRO A 28 14.18 -12.43 0.37
CA PRO A 28 12.79 -12.39 -0.09
C PRO A 28 11.94 -11.46 0.77
N LEU A 29 10.81 -11.04 0.21
CA LEU A 29 9.81 -10.28 0.96
C LEU A 29 9.35 -11.06 2.19
N PRO A 30 9.29 -10.43 3.37
CA PRO A 30 8.86 -11.10 4.59
C PRO A 30 7.38 -11.48 4.50
N ILE A 31 7.09 -12.78 4.56
CA ILE A 31 5.74 -13.32 4.63
C ILE A 31 5.37 -13.58 6.08
N ARG A 32 4.19 -13.11 6.50
CA ARG A 32 3.65 -13.43 7.83
C ARG A 32 2.30 -14.15 7.72
N PRO A 33 2.06 -15.15 8.57
CA PRO A 33 0.77 -15.81 8.66
C PRO A 33 -0.15 -15.16 9.69
N ILE A 34 -1.45 -15.24 9.44
CA ILE A 34 -2.53 -15.19 10.42
C ILE A 34 -3.09 -16.62 10.47
N VAL A 35 -3.04 -17.25 11.63
CA VAL A 35 -3.42 -18.65 11.81
C VAL A 35 -4.80 -18.78 12.45
N ALA A 36 -5.51 -19.83 12.08
CA ALA A 36 -6.73 -20.24 12.78
C ALA A 36 -6.42 -20.61 14.23
N ARG A 37 -7.38 -20.40 15.14
CA ARG A 37 -7.25 -20.84 16.55
C ARG A 37 -7.24 -22.36 16.64
N THR A 38 -7.95 -23.03 15.75
CA THR A 38 -8.02 -24.48 15.62
C THR A 38 -7.33 -24.90 14.32
N LYS A 39 -6.53 -25.95 14.39
CA LYS A 39 -5.90 -26.53 13.19
C LYS A 39 -7.02 -27.15 12.32
N PRO A 40 -7.06 -26.89 11.00
CA PRO A 40 -8.02 -27.55 10.14
C PRO A 40 -7.81 -29.07 10.18
N PRO A 41 -8.89 -29.87 10.05
CA PRO A 41 -8.81 -31.33 10.14
C PRO A 41 -8.04 -31.97 8.98
N PHE A 42 -7.83 -31.25 7.87
CA PHE A 42 -7.13 -31.72 6.68
C PHE A 42 -6.01 -30.76 6.25
N PRO A 43 -5.02 -31.23 5.47
CA PRO A 43 -4.02 -30.36 4.85
C PRO A 43 -4.71 -29.31 3.97
N THR A 44 -4.37 -28.05 4.17
CA THR A 44 -4.93 -26.93 3.41
C THR A 44 -3.83 -26.06 2.83
N THR A 45 -4.04 -25.56 1.61
CA THR A 45 -3.17 -24.57 0.98
C THR A 45 -3.45 -23.20 1.61
N PRO A 46 -2.43 -22.49 2.12
CA PRO A 46 -2.56 -21.13 2.65
C PRO A 46 -3.20 -20.18 1.64
N PHE A 47 -4.06 -19.28 2.12
CA PHE A 47 -4.55 -18.17 1.29
C PHE A 47 -3.55 -17.02 1.32
N ASP A 48 -2.86 -16.76 0.21
CA ASP A 48 -1.99 -15.59 0.07
C ASP A 48 -2.82 -14.34 -0.25
N PHE A 49 -3.08 -13.56 0.79
CA PHE A 49 -3.85 -12.32 0.73
C PHE A 49 -3.22 -11.30 -0.22
N THR A 50 -1.90 -11.11 -0.13
CA THR A 50 -1.21 -10.07 -0.93
C THR A 50 -1.11 -10.46 -2.41
N ALA A 51 -1.00 -11.75 -2.71
CA ALA A 51 -1.07 -12.24 -4.09
C ALA A 51 -2.47 -12.09 -4.67
N ALA A 52 -3.52 -12.51 -3.94
CA ALA A 52 -4.90 -12.34 -4.38
C ALA A 52 -5.27 -10.86 -4.59
N LEU A 53 -4.79 -9.98 -3.72
CA LEU A 53 -5.01 -8.54 -3.84
C LEU A 53 -4.25 -7.93 -5.03
N ARG A 54 -3.07 -8.47 -5.38
CA ARG A 54 -2.34 -8.07 -6.58
C ARG A 54 -3.14 -8.39 -7.84
N VAL A 55 -3.67 -9.61 -7.94
CA VAL A 55 -4.52 -10.04 -9.05
C VAL A 55 -5.76 -9.15 -9.18
N LEU A 56 -6.42 -8.85 -8.06
CA LEU A 56 -7.56 -7.92 -8.05
C LEU A 56 -7.17 -6.52 -8.54
N CYS A 57 -6.10 -5.93 -8.02
CA CYS A 57 -5.66 -4.59 -8.42
C CYS A 57 -5.27 -4.54 -9.90
N GLU A 58 -4.58 -5.56 -10.41
CA GLU A 58 -4.22 -5.67 -11.83
C GLU A 58 -5.45 -5.68 -12.74
N ASP A 59 -6.47 -6.46 -12.37
CA ASP A 59 -7.71 -6.54 -13.15
C ASP A 59 -8.56 -5.26 -13.05
N VAL A 60 -8.65 -4.64 -11.86
CA VAL A 60 -9.30 -3.33 -11.68
C VAL A 60 -8.63 -2.26 -12.55
N MET A 61 -7.30 -2.17 -12.55
CA MET A 61 -6.57 -1.19 -13.35
C MET A 61 -6.71 -1.43 -14.85
N ALA A 62 -6.83 -2.69 -15.28
CA ALA A 62 -7.03 -3.04 -16.68
C ALA A 62 -8.46 -2.72 -17.19
N ARG A 63 -9.46 -2.69 -16.30
CA ARG A 63 -10.88 -2.57 -16.68
C ARG A 63 -11.52 -1.24 -16.32
N CYS A 64 -10.93 -0.47 -15.41
CA CYS A 64 -11.45 0.82 -14.99
C CYS A 64 -10.61 1.97 -15.58
N PRO A 65 -11.15 2.75 -16.54
CA PRO A 65 -10.41 3.86 -17.17
C PRO A 65 -9.83 4.87 -16.17
N THR A 66 -10.50 5.08 -15.03
CA THR A 66 -10.05 5.93 -13.93
C THR A 66 -8.66 5.59 -13.40
N PHE A 67 -8.24 4.32 -13.53
CA PHE A 67 -6.99 3.79 -12.99
C PHE A 67 -6.01 3.32 -14.07
N ALA A 68 -6.28 3.62 -15.35
CA ALA A 68 -5.52 3.09 -16.49
C ALA A 68 -4.04 3.54 -16.52
N THR A 69 -3.70 4.66 -15.86
CA THR A 69 -2.32 5.16 -15.79
C THR A 69 -1.50 4.53 -14.66
N LEU A 70 -2.10 3.73 -13.78
CA LEU A 70 -1.43 3.11 -12.65
C LEU A 70 -0.64 1.87 -13.10
N ASP A 71 0.52 1.63 -12.46
CA ASP A 71 1.32 0.42 -12.70
C ASP A 71 1.36 -0.47 -11.43
N PRO A 72 0.65 -1.62 -11.42
CA PRO A 72 0.62 -2.52 -10.27
C PRO A 72 1.98 -3.13 -9.94
N LYS A 73 2.94 -3.16 -10.88
CA LYS A 73 4.29 -3.69 -10.67
C LYS A 73 5.18 -2.74 -9.86
N ARG A 74 4.80 -1.47 -9.74
CA ARG A 74 5.48 -0.46 -8.90
C ARG A 74 4.69 -0.13 -7.63
N MET A 75 3.68 -0.93 -7.33
CA MET A 75 2.91 -0.88 -6.09
C MET A 75 3.25 -2.10 -5.23
N LEU A 76 3.72 -1.84 -4.02
CA LEU A 76 3.90 -2.88 -3.02
C LEU A 76 2.65 -2.99 -2.16
N LEU A 77 2.04 -4.17 -2.19
CA LEU A 77 0.90 -4.50 -1.34
C LEU A 77 1.42 -5.18 -0.07
N THR A 78 0.96 -4.71 1.08
CA THR A 78 1.32 -5.27 2.38
C THR A 78 0.10 -5.29 3.28
N TYR A 79 0.16 -6.06 4.36
CA TYR A 79 -0.80 -5.91 5.44
C TYR A 79 -0.15 -5.52 6.77
N ALA A 80 -0.94 -4.94 7.66
CA ALA A 80 -0.60 -4.69 9.04
C ALA A 80 -1.58 -5.45 9.95
N PRO A 81 -1.10 -6.26 10.91
CA PRO A 81 -1.98 -6.90 11.87
C PRO A 81 -2.60 -5.85 12.80
N CYS A 82 -3.91 -5.93 13.01
CA CYS A 82 -4.63 -5.11 13.97
C CYS A 82 -5.34 -6.00 14.99
N ARG A 83 -5.29 -5.61 16.27
CA ARG A 83 -5.94 -6.36 17.36
C ARG A 83 -7.46 -6.16 17.38
N ASN A 84 -7.93 -4.98 16.95
CA ASN A 84 -9.34 -4.62 16.97
C ASN A 84 -10.01 -4.91 15.61
N ARG A 85 -11.06 -5.74 15.64
CA ARG A 85 -11.92 -6.11 14.50
C ARG A 85 -13.05 -5.11 14.21
N SER A 86 -13.16 -4.03 15.00
CA SER A 86 -14.13 -2.96 14.79
C SER A 86 -14.09 -2.46 13.36
N ARG A 87 -15.26 -2.28 12.77
CA ARG A 87 -15.43 -1.63 11.46
C ARG A 87 -14.98 -0.17 11.49
N PHE A 88 -14.94 0.44 12.67
CA PHE A 88 -14.46 1.78 12.89
C PHE A 88 -12.94 1.78 13.06
N GLY A 89 -12.24 2.35 12.07
CA GLY A 89 -10.78 2.48 12.06
C GLY A 89 -10.20 2.47 10.65
N VAL A 90 -8.90 2.67 10.53
CA VAL A 90 -8.19 2.64 9.25
C VAL A 90 -8.26 1.24 8.64
N GLN A 91 -8.95 1.11 7.51
CA GLN A 91 -9.10 -0.16 6.77
C GLN A 91 -7.89 -0.43 5.90
N ALA A 92 -7.46 0.59 5.17
CA ALA A 92 -6.24 0.57 4.39
C ALA A 92 -5.61 1.96 4.37
N ARG A 93 -4.40 2.06 3.81
CA ARG A 93 -3.76 3.33 3.49
C ARG A 93 -2.81 3.17 2.32
N VAL A 94 -2.73 4.20 1.48
CA VAL A 94 -1.59 4.44 0.60
C VAL A 94 -0.53 5.26 1.33
N THR A 95 0.72 4.83 1.22
CA THR A 95 1.90 5.61 1.60
C THR A 95 2.67 5.97 0.32
N PRO A 96 2.78 7.27 -0.03
CA PRO A 96 3.55 7.72 -1.18
C PRO A 96 5.06 7.55 -0.91
N MET A 97 5.82 7.18 -1.95
CA MET A 97 7.29 7.07 -1.89
C MET A 97 8.00 8.29 -2.50
N ARG A 98 7.25 9.38 -2.74
CA ARG A 98 7.76 10.71 -3.10
C ARG A 98 7.03 11.80 -2.31
N PHE A 99 7.63 12.98 -2.33
CA PHE A 99 6.98 14.22 -1.95
C PHE A 99 6.19 14.79 -3.13
N ARG A 100 5.73 16.04 -2.99
CA ARG A 100 4.92 16.74 -3.99
C ARG A 100 5.55 16.65 -5.38
N ALA A 101 4.73 16.32 -6.39
CA ALA A 101 5.13 16.24 -7.80
C ALA A 101 6.32 15.29 -8.05
N GLY A 102 6.32 14.15 -7.37
CA GLY A 102 7.34 13.11 -7.54
C GLY A 102 8.72 13.45 -6.95
N ALA A 103 8.85 14.52 -6.16
CA ALA A 103 10.14 14.93 -5.61
C ALA A 103 10.70 13.88 -4.62
N LEU A 104 11.99 13.55 -4.74
CA LEU A 104 12.68 12.60 -3.85
C LEU A 104 13.01 13.20 -2.48
N THR A 105 13.17 14.51 -2.41
CA THR A 105 13.60 15.22 -1.22
C THR A 105 12.70 16.40 -0.89
N ARG A 106 12.62 16.76 0.40
CA ARG A 106 11.91 17.95 0.86
C ARG A 106 12.63 18.56 2.05
N ARG A 107 12.78 19.89 2.04
CA ARG A 107 13.27 20.63 3.22
C ARG A 107 12.12 20.88 4.20
N MET A 108 12.32 20.52 5.46
CA MET A 108 11.36 20.71 6.54
C MET A 108 12.10 21.15 7.80
N ARG A 109 11.78 22.37 8.28
CA ARG A 109 12.38 22.97 9.49
C ARG A 109 13.92 22.92 9.45
N GLY A 110 14.50 23.44 8.37
CA GLY A 110 15.96 23.43 8.16
C GLY A 110 16.49 22.12 7.57
N VAL A 111 15.92 20.96 7.86
CA VAL A 111 16.48 19.66 7.48
C VAL A 111 16.02 19.21 6.10
N LEU A 112 16.94 18.72 5.26
CA LEU A 112 16.63 18.04 4.00
C LEU A 112 16.31 16.56 4.28
N TYR A 113 15.10 16.13 3.99
CA TYR A 113 14.67 14.74 4.12
C TYR A 113 14.54 14.07 2.76
N GLY A 114 14.91 12.80 2.68
CA GLY A 114 14.54 11.88 1.61
C GLY A 114 13.48 10.88 2.08
N VAL A 115 12.61 10.42 1.17
CA VAL A 115 11.72 9.29 1.47
C VAL A 115 12.50 7.99 1.34
N GLN A 116 12.37 7.08 2.32
CA GLN A 116 12.99 5.75 2.22
C GLN A 116 12.44 4.98 1.01
N ARG A 117 13.34 4.51 0.14
CA ARG A 117 13.01 3.88 -1.15
C ARG A 117 13.01 2.37 -1.03
N TYR A 118 11.99 1.73 -1.60
CA TYR A 118 11.84 0.28 -1.58
C TYR A 118 12.08 -0.28 -2.97
N TYR A 119 12.84 -1.37 -3.05
CA TYR A 119 13.07 -2.10 -4.29
C TYR A 119 12.70 -3.57 -4.10
N VAL A 120 11.97 -4.12 -5.07
CA VAL A 120 11.64 -5.55 -5.14
C VAL A 120 12.12 -6.05 -6.49
N ASP A 121 13.01 -7.03 -6.50
CA ASP A 121 13.62 -7.60 -7.71
C ASP A 121 14.20 -6.52 -8.64
N GLY A 122 14.92 -5.57 -8.05
CA GLY A 122 15.52 -4.43 -8.75
C GLY A 122 14.55 -3.33 -9.17
N ARG A 123 13.24 -3.53 -9.07
CA ARG A 123 12.22 -2.52 -9.41
C ARG A 123 11.91 -1.62 -8.23
N GLU A 124 11.96 -0.30 -8.43
CA GLU A 124 11.56 0.64 -7.40
C GLU A 124 10.03 0.67 -7.23
N MET A 125 9.60 0.65 -5.97
CA MET A 125 8.20 0.80 -5.58
C MET A 125 7.89 2.29 -5.35
N LEU A 126 6.84 2.79 -5.99
CA LEU A 126 6.39 4.18 -5.87
C LEU A 126 5.30 4.36 -4.81
N TYR A 127 4.60 3.27 -4.48
CA TYR A 127 3.54 3.26 -3.49
C TYR A 127 3.62 2.02 -2.61
N LEU A 128 3.36 2.20 -1.31
CA LEU A 128 3.07 1.10 -0.39
C LEU A 128 1.61 1.18 0.02
N VAL A 129 0.81 0.19 -0.38
CA VAL A 129 -0.60 0.08 0.02
C VAL A 129 -0.70 -0.94 1.15
N THR A 130 -1.13 -0.48 2.31
CA THR A 130 -1.22 -1.30 3.53
C THR A 130 -2.66 -1.55 3.91
N PHE A 131 -3.04 -2.81 4.08
CA PHE A 131 -4.38 -3.22 4.53
C PHE A 131 -4.34 -3.71 6.00
N SER A 132 -5.30 -3.30 6.80
CA SER A 132 -5.40 -3.70 8.22
C SER A 132 -6.13 -5.04 8.35
N LEU A 133 -5.44 -6.12 8.72
CA LEU A 133 -6.04 -7.44 8.92
C LEU A 133 -6.21 -7.78 10.41
N PRO A 134 -7.33 -8.39 10.83
CA PRO A 134 -8.41 -8.94 10.00
C PRO A 134 -9.48 -7.93 9.56
N ARG A 135 -9.41 -6.69 10.05
CA ARG A 135 -10.48 -5.68 9.91
C ARG A 135 -10.98 -5.51 8.47
N PHE A 136 -10.07 -5.36 7.51
CA PHE A 136 -10.41 -5.21 6.09
C PHE A 136 -11.19 -6.43 5.56
N LEU A 137 -10.73 -7.65 5.88
CA LEU A 137 -11.38 -8.87 5.44
C LEU A 137 -12.73 -9.11 6.13
N ASP A 138 -12.97 -8.52 7.31
CA ASP A 138 -14.24 -8.66 8.03
C ASP A 138 -15.32 -7.63 7.58
N GLN A 139 -14.99 -6.75 6.63
CA GLN A 139 -15.96 -5.89 5.94
C GLN A 139 -16.93 -6.70 5.04
N THR A 140 -17.98 -6.05 4.53
CA THR A 140 -18.80 -6.66 3.46
C THR A 140 -18.00 -6.76 2.16
N PHE A 141 -18.45 -7.58 1.21
CA PHE A 141 -17.79 -7.70 -0.09
C PHE A 141 -17.70 -6.36 -0.83
N GLU A 142 -18.83 -5.63 -0.89
CA GLU A 142 -18.88 -4.31 -1.54
C GLU A 142 -17.94 -3.31 -0.84
N ASP A 143 -17.94 -3.25 0.49
CA ASP A 143 -17.06 -2.36 1.26
C ASP A 143 -15.57 -2.65 1.05
N LYS A 144 -15.18 -3.93 0.86
CA LYS A 144 -13.79 -4.29 0.55
C LYS A 144 -13.38 -3.70 -0.79
N LEU A 145 -14.22 -3.82 -1.82
CA LEU A 145 -13.94 -3.26 -3.13
C LEU A 145 -13.95 -1.73 -3.09
N VAL A 146 -14.91 -1.11 -2.39
CA VAL A 146 -14.91 0.35 -2.19
C VAL A 146 -13.62 0.81 -1.50
N THR A 147 -13.11 0.05 -0.52
CA THR A 147 -11.82 0.32 0.12
C THR A 147 -10.67 0.21 -0.88
N VAL A 148 -10.61 -0.84 -1.69
CA VAL A 148 -9.56 -1.01 -2.71
C VAL A 148 -9.58 0.17 -3.71
N PHE A 149 -10.76 0.50 -4.26
CA PHE A 149 -10.93 1.62 -5.18
C PHE A 149 -10.56 2.95 -4.53
N HIS A 150 -10.92 3.15 -3.27
CA HIS A 150 -10.50 4.30 -2.46
C HIS A 150 -8.98 4.48 -2.46
N GLU A 151 -8.26 3.41 -2.11
CA GLU A 151 -6.80 3.47 -2.03
C GLU A 151 -6.18 3.70 -3.41
N LEU A 152 -6.69 3.06 -4.46
CA LEU A 152 -6.23 3.32 -5.83
C LEU A 152 -6.48 4.77 -6.25
N TYR A 153 -7.61 5.35 -5.87
CA TYR A 153 -7.95 6.73 -6.20
C TYR A 153 -7.08 7.76 -5.47
N HIS A 154 -6.53 7.41 -4.30
CA HIS A 154 -5.53 8.25 -3.62
C HIS A 154 -4.20 8.35 -4.39
N ILE A 155 -3.92 7.45 -5.33
CA ILE A 155 -2.70 7.49 -6.13
C ILE A 155 -2.79 8.63 -7.17
N SER A 156 -1.69 9.39 -7.32
CA SER A 156 -1.58 10.44 -8.33
C SER A 156 -1.83 9.86 -9.73
N PRO A 157 -2.68 10.50 -10.57
CA PRO A 157 -2.87 10.09 -11.96
C PRO A 157 -1.57 10.10 -12.79
N ALA A 158 -0.59 10.93 -12.42
CA ALA A 158 0.72 10.97 -13.06
C ALA A 158 1.63 9.80 -12.64
N PHE A 159 1.21 9.01 -11.64
CA PHE A 159 1.92 7.84 -11.11
C PHE A 159 3.39 8.12 -10.77
N ASP A 160 3.63 9.30 -10.21
CA ASP A 160 4.96 9.85 -9.91
C ASP A 160 5.46 9.51 -8.50
N GLY A 161 4.68 8.77 -7.71
CA GLY A 161 4.96 8.46 -6.31
C GLY A 161 4.37 9.46 -5.31
N ASP A 162 3.69 10.52 -5.74
CA ASP A 162 2.88 11.43 -4.90
C ASP A 162 1.42 10.93 -4.81
N LEU A 163 0.65 11.51 -3.89
CA LEU A 163 -0.80 11.27 -3.79
C LEU A 163 -1.57 12.22 -4.73
N ARG A 164 -2.75 11.77 -5.16
CA ARG A 164 -3.73 12.61 -5.83
C ARG A 164 -4.08 13.80 -4.93
N ARG A 165 -4.04 15.00 -5.51
CA ARG A 165 -4.47 16.24 -4.85
C ARG A 165 -5.76 16.71 -5.49
N LEU A 166 -6.79 16.94 -4.68
CA LEU A 166 -8.03 17.53 -5.14
C LEU A 166 -7.97 19.06 -4.92
N PRO A 167 -8.49 19.88 -5.85
CA PRO A 167 -8.54 21.33 -5.67
C PRO A 167 -9.39 21.69 -4.43
N GLY A 168 -8.82 22.45 -3.49
CA GLY A 168 -9.47 22.88 -2.25
C GLY A 168 -8.49 23.04 -1.06
N ARG A 169 -8.95 23.65 0.05
CA ARG A 169 -8.13 23.86 1.28
C ARG A 169 -7.64 22.56 1.93
N TYR A 170 -8.25 21.42 1.62
CA TYR A 170 -7.88 20.09 2.07
C TYR A 170 -7.29 19.32 0.90
N GLU A 171 -5.99 19.52 0.67
CA GLU A 171 -5.27 19.05 -0.53
C GLU A 171 -5.30 17.53 -0.79
N VAL A 172 -5.84 16.73 0.12
CA VAL A 172 -5.85 15.26 0.01
C VAL A 172 -7.27 14.67 0.16
N HIS A 173 -8.27 15.39 0.68
CA HIS A 173 -9.62 14.88 0.92
C HIS A 173 -10.66 16.00 0.72
N SER A 174 -11.66 15.81 -0.15
CA SER A 174 -12.80 16.73 -0.27
C SER A 174 -13.72 16.64 0.96
N HIS A 175 -14.35 17.75 1.34
CA HIS A 175 -15.20 17.87 2.53
C HIS A 175 -16.39 16.89 2.62
N SER A 176 -16.87 16.32 1.51
CA SER A 176 -17.97 15.36 1.54
C SER A 176 -17.45 13.93 1.37
N LYS A 177 -17.02 13.33 2.49
CA LYS A 177 -16.76 11.89 2.59
C LYS A 177 -17.88 11.06 1.93
N HIS A 178 -19.13 11.49 2.08
CA HIS A 178 -20.28 10.85 1.45
C HIS A 178 -20.24 10.87 -0.08
N ALA A 179 -19.98 12.01 -0.74
CA ALA A 179 -19.95 12.06 -2.21
C ALA A 179 -18.77 11.25 -2.78
N TYR A 180 -17.65 11.24 -2.06
CA TYR A 180 -16.49 10.43 -2.42
C TYR A 180 -16.80 8.92 -2.27
N ASP A 181 -17.38 8.51 -1.14
CA ASP A 181 -17.82 7.14 -0.90
C ASP A 181 -18.83 6.69 -1.98
N GLN A 182 -19.79 7.55 -2.35
CA GLN A 182 -20.74 7.30 -3.44
C GLN A 182 -20.07 7.16 -4.80
N HIS A 183 -19.08 8.00 -5.13
CA HIS A 183 -18.35 7.89 -6.39
C HIS A 183 -17.60 6.55 -6.49
N MET A 184 -16.92 6.12 -5.42
CA MET A 184 -16.24 4.83 -5.38
C MET A 184 -17.23 3.67 -5.52
N LEU A 185 -18.38 3.76 -4.87
CA LEU A 185 -19.45 2.77 -5.01
C LEU A 185 -19.94 2.65 -6.46
N THR A 186 -20.12 3.77 -7.16
CA THR A 186 -20.49 3.75 -8.59
C THR A 186 -19.43 3.03 -9.44
N LEU A 187 -18.14 3.30 -9.21
CA LEU A 187 -17.06 2.62 -9.92
C LEU A 187 -17.03 1.12 -9.62
N VAL A 188 -17.22 0.72 -8.37
CA VAL A 188 -17.29 -0.70 -7.95
C VAL A 188 -18.45 -1.41 -8.64
N ARG A 189 -19.64 -0.80 -8.65
CA ARG A 189 -20.81 -1.39 -9.32
C ARG A 189 -20.58 -1.54 -10.82
N ALA A 190 -20.05 -0.52 -11.47
CA ALA A 190 -19.69 -0.59 -12.89
C ALA A 190 -18.63 -1.67 -13.17
N TYR A 191 -17.64 -1.83 -12.29
CA TYR A 191 -16.65 -2.90 -12.39
C TYR A 191 -17.25 -4.30 -12.27
N LEU A 192 -18.24 -4.47 -11.38
CA LEU A 192 -18.86 -5.78 -11.14
C LEU A 192 -19.90 -6.18 -12.20
N THR A 193 -20.56 -5.22 -12.85
CA THR A 193 -21.56 -5.50 -13.88
C THR A 193 -20.94 -6.27 -15.04
N ASP A 194 -21.48 -7.46 -15.34
CA ASP A 194 -21.06 -8.35 -16.42
C ASP A 194 -19.56 -8.68 -16.42
N HIS A 195 -18.94 -8.72 -15.24
CA HIS A 195 -17.50 -8.95 -15.15
C HIS A 195 -17.14 -10.36 -15.66
N PRO A 196 -16.27 -10.48 -16.68
CA PRO A 196 -16.01 -11.76 -17.35
C PRO A 196 -15.14 -12.75 -16.55
N ARG A 197 -14.71 -12.37 -15.34
CA ARG A 197 -13.66 -13.04 -14.56
C ARG A 197 -13.91 -12.93 -13.06
N PRO A 198 -15.03 -13.45 -12.54
CA PRO A 198 -15.38 -13.31 -11.14
C PRO A 198 -14.35 -13.91 -10.18
N GLU A 199 -13.52 -14.85 -10.64
CA GLU A 199 -12.49 -15.51 -9.84
C GLU A 199 -11.44 -14.53 -9.27
N VAL A 200 -11.24 -13.37 -9.88
CA VAL A 200 -10.25 -12.37 -9.41
C VAL A 200 -10.65 -11.69 -8.10
N TYR A 201 -11.95 -11.57 -7.85
CA TYR A 201 -12.49 -10.97 -6.61
C TYR A 201 -13.21 -11.97 -5.71
N GLU A 202 -13.42 -13.21 -6.16
CA GLU A 202 -14.09 -14.26 -5.40
C GLU A 202 -13.52 -14.48 -3.99
N PRO A 203 -12.19 -14.50 -3.77
CA PRO A 203 -11.65 -14.65 -2.42
C PRO A 203 -12.08 -13.55 -1.44
N PHE A 204 -12.39 -12.35 -1.94
CA PHE A 204 -12.81 -11.22 -1.13
C PHE A 204 -14.28 -11.28 -0.73
N ARG A 205 -15.08 -12.22 -1.25
CA ARG A 205 -16.42 -12.49 -0.71
C ARG A 205 -16.38 -13.04 0.71
N PHE A 206 -15.31 -13.75 1.06
CA PHE A 206 -15.18 -14.42 2.35
C PHE A 206 -14.58 -13.50 3.42
N ARG A 207 -15.05 -13.67 4.65
CA ARG A 207 -14.48 -13.02 5.83
C ARG A 207 -13.27 -13.80 6.35
N THR A 208 -12.54 -13.20 7.29
CA THR A 208 -11.32 -13.81 7.86
C THR A 208 -11.61 -15.21 8.41
N ALA A 209 -12.71 -15.39 9.13
CA ALA A 209 -13.06 -16.68 9.73
C ALA A 209 -13.29 -17.78 8.67
N GLU A 210 -13.97 -17.44 7.57
CA GLU A 210 -14.26 -18.36 6.47
C GLU A 210 -12.98 -18.72 5.71
N LEU A 211 -12.12 -17.74 5.42
CA LEU A 211 -10.82 -17.98 4.81
C LEU A 211 -9.93 -18.87 5.68
N LEU A 212 -9.90 -18.62 7.00
CA LEU A 212 -9.15 -19.45 7.94
C LEU A 212 -9.71 -20.87 8.03
N ASN A 213 -11.03 -21.04 7.99
CA ASN A 213 -11.67 -22.36 8.00
C ASN A 213 -11.30 -23.17 6.74
N ARG A 214 -11.25 -22.52 5.58
CA ARG A 214 -10.94 -23.19 4.30
C ARG A 214 -9.44 -23.43 4.07
N HIS A 215 -8.59 -22.48 4.48
CA HIS A 215 -7.17 -22.46 4.12
C HIS A 215 -6.23 -22.72 5.30
N GLY A 216 -6.77 -22.83 6.52
CA GLY A 216 -6.01 -23.00 7.78
C GLY A 216 -5.23 -21.77 8.23
N ARG A 217 -4.71 -20.99 7.27
CA ARG A 217 -3.96 -19.76 7.50
C ARG A 217 -4.13 -18.81 6.32
N ILE A 218 -4.05 -17.52 6.64
CA ILE A 218 -3.91 -16.44 5.67
C ILE A 218 -2.46 -15.97 5.71
N THR A 219 -1.78 -15.89 4.58
CA THR A 219 -0.42 -15.36 4.48
C THR A 219 -0.41 -14.05 3.72
N GLY A 220 0.66 -13.27 3.88
CA GLY A 220 0.91 -12.14 3.02
C GLY A 220 2.20 -11.41 3.35
N VAL A 221 2.61 -10.53 2.43
CA VAL A 221 3.77 -9.66 2.61
C VAL A 221 3.52 -8.66 3.75
N VAL A 222 4.51 -8.53 4.64
CA VAL A 222 4.51 -7.54 5.75
C VAL A 222 5.83 -6.76 5.79
N VAL A 223 5.85 -5.59 5.18
CA VAL A 223 7.00 -4.68 5.21
C VAL A 223 6.79 -3.53 6.20
N PRO A 224 7.86 -2.95 6.78
CA PRO A 224 7.71 -1.78 7.65
C PRO A 224 7.20 -0.58 6.85
N ARG A 225 6.58 0.38 7.54
CA ARG A 225 6.25 1.68 6.95
C ARG A 225 7.54 2.44 6.60
N PRO A 226 7.66 3.03 5.39
CA PRO A 226 8.82 3.83 5.00
C PRO A 226 9.02 5.00 5.96
N LYS A 227 10.27 5.41 6.12
CA LYS A 227 10.69 6.52 6.99
C LYS A 227 11.10 7.73 6.15
N LEU A 228 10.98 8.92 6.73
CA LEU A 228 11.70 10.09 6.24
C LEU A 228 13.11 10.04 6.82
N VAL A 229 14.11 10.05 5.95
CA VAL A 229 15.52 9.89 6.30
C VAL A 229 16.19 11.26 6.17
N PRO A 230 16.79 11.82 7.23
CA PRO A 230 17.53 13.08 7.13
C PRO A 230 18.77 12.86 6.26
N LEU A 231 18.97 13.74 5.28
CA LEU A 231 20.08 13.72 4.32
C LEU A 231 21.09 14.83 4.60
N ALA A 232 20.61 16.01 5.03
CA ALA A 232 21.41 17.17 5.40
C ALA A 232 20.63 18.10 6.35
N TRP A 233 21.32 18.95 7.10
CA TRP A 233 20.75 19.93 8.04
C TRP A 233 20.90 21.36 7.50
#